data_AF-A0A9D4KBB2-F1
#
_entry.id   AF-A0A9D4KBB2-F1
#
_cell.length_a   1.000
_cell.length_b   1.000
_cell.length_c   1.000
_cell.angle_alpha   90.00
_cell.angle_beta   90.00
_cell.angle_gamma   90.00
#
_symmetry.space_group_name_H-M   'P 1'
#
loop_
_entity.id
_entity.type
_entity.pdbx_description
1 polymer ?
#
loop_
_entity_poly.entity_id
_entity_poly.type
_entity_poly.pdbx_seq_one_letter_code
_entity_poly.pdbx_strand_id
1 'polypeptide(L)'
;MAFMHRFLCWNLRTASIVCFIFVAVTSFFALVMRLLDLLAIGTEFEISQGFHTTWRSHQWRAFLTSDIVNTFDHIVMCFFSIFMLIQVTYQHFVMYMHWLKRFIQLFIVYIFIEFCFSVFEYSYYGMNTFRLAYVVWTFLYWLGRTLVNILFVVILFARKQEIIEQTERELRFAGEKKRHGLGYN
;
A
#
# COMPACT_ATOMS: atom_id res chain seq x y z
N MET A 1 -13.37 -16.72 -22.44
CA MET A 1 -12.75 -16.13 -21.23
C MET A 1 -11.84 -14.95 -21.58
N ALA A 2 -12.33 -13.89 -22.23
CA ALA A 2 -11.50 -12.72 -22.58
C ALA A 2 -11.47 -11.64 -21.48
N PHE A 3 -12.36 -11.75 -20.47
CA PHE A 3 -12.58 -10.72 -19.47
C PHE A 3 -11.66 -10.80 -18.23
N MET A 4 -10.88 -11.88 -18.08
CA MET A 4 -10.00 -12.05 -16.90
C MET A 4 -8.58 -11.52 -17.09
N HIS A 5 -8.19 -11.06 -18.28
CA HIS A 5 -6.86 -10.50 -18.54
C HIS A 5 -6.80 -8.97 -18.50
N ARG A 6 -7.95 -8.31 -18.33
CA ARG A 6 -8.07 -6.85 -18.36
C ARG A 6 -8.92 -6.36 -17.19
N PHE A 7 -8.40 -5.38 -16.45
CA PHE A 7 -9.16 -4.64 -15.44
C PHE A 7 -9.03 -3.15 -15.76
N LEU A 8 -10.16 -2.42 -15.86
CA LEU A 8 -10.19 -1.02 -16.32
C LEU A 8 -9.43 -0.79 -17.65
N CYS A 9 -9.62 -1.69 -18.62
CA CYS A 9 -8.96 -1.67 -19.94
C CYS A 9 -7.44 -1.88 -19.95
N TRP A 10 -6.80 -2.10 -18.79
CA TRP A 10 -5.35 -2.34 -18.71
C TRP A 10 -5.01 -3.81 -18.56
N ASN A 11 -3.85 -4.21 -19.09
CA ASN A 11 -3.26 -5.50 -18.77
C ASN A 11 -2.95 -5.56 -17.27
N LEU A 12 -3.30 -6.67 -16.61
CA LEU A 12 -3.13 -6.83 -15.17
C LEU A 12 -1.68 -6.66 -14.69
N ARG A 13 -0.69 -6.98 -15.53
CA ARG A 13 0.73 -6.68 -15.24
C ARG A 13 0.98 -5.18 -15.12
N THR A 14 0.48 -4.38 -16.06
CA THR A 14 0.62 -2.92 -16.06
C THR A 14 -0.14 -2.31 -14.88
N ALA A 15 -1.35 -2.78 -14.60
CA ALA A 15 -2.13 -2.35 -13.44
C ALA A 15 -1.41 -2.63 -12.10
N SER A 16 -0.71 -3.77 -12.00
CA SER A 16 0.08 -4.11 -10.81
C SER A 16 1.32 -3.21 -10.65
N ILE A 17 2.00 -2.87 -11.75
CA ILE A 17 3.14 -1.92 -11.70
C ILE A 17 2.65 -0.56 -11.21
N VAL A 18 1.56 -0.06 -11.78
CA VAL A 18 0.99 1.24 -11.37
C VAL A 18 0.53 1.20 -9.92
N CYS A 19 -0.03 0.09 -9.44
CA CYS A 19 -0.31 -0.11 -8.02
C CYS A 19 0.95 0.06 -7.17
N PHE A 20 2.06 -0.62 -7.49
CA PHE A 20 3.27 -0.54 -6.67
C PHE A 20 3.89 0.87 -6.69
N ILE A 21 3.87 1.55 -7.83
CA ILE A 21 4.32 2.96 -7.93
C ILE A 21 3.43 3.86 -7.07
N PHE A 22 2.11 3.73 -7.20
CA PHE A 22 1.16 4.54 -6.44
C PHE A 22 1.36 4.36 -4.94
N VAL A 23 1.44 3.10 -4.46
CA VAL A 23 1.60 2.81 -3.04
C VAL A 23 2.95 3.33 -2.53
N ALA A 24 4.03 3.19 -3.30
CA ALA A 24 5.34 3.74 -2.92
C ALA A 24 5.31 5.26 -2.77
N VAL A 25 4.79 5.98 -3.78
CA VAL A 25 4.75 7.45 -3.79
C VAL A 25 3.83 7.98 -2.70
N THR A 26 2.63 7.42 -2.56
CA THR A 26 1.65 7.91 -1.59
C THR A 26 2.02 7.54 -0.15
N SER A 27 2.61 6.36 0.08
CA SER A 27 3.15 6.01 1.40
C SER A 27 4.35 6.88 1.78
N PHE A 28 5.23 7.19 0.82
CA PHE A 28 6.35 8.11 1.05
C PHE A 28 5.87 9.52 1.41
N PHE A 29 4.87 10.02 0.68
CA PHE A 29 4.30 11.32 0.98
C PHE A 29 3.60 11.35 2.35
N ALA A 30 2.80 10.32 2.67
CA ALA A 30 2.20 10.17 4.00
C ALA A 30 3.27 10.09 5.11
N LEU A 31 4.37 9.37 4.86
CA LEU A 31 5.52 9.31 5.77
C LEU A 31 6.12 10.70 6.01
N VAL A 32 6.32 11.51 4.96
CA VAL A 32 6.83 12.88 5.11
C VAL A 32 5.90 13.71 5.99
N MET A 33 4.58 13.64 5.79
CA MET A 33 3.61 14.36 6.63
C MET A 33 3.73 13.95 8.10
N ARG A 34 3.86 12.64 8.38
CA ARG A 34 4.05 12.13 9.76
C ARG A 34 5.36 12.57 10.39
N LEU A 35 6.44 12.60 9.60
CA LEU A 35 7.74 13.08 10.09
C LEU A 35 7.71 14.58 10.40
N LEU A 36 6.98 15.38 9.60
CA LEU A 36 6.77 16.80 9.89
C LEU A 36 5.99 17.00 11.20
N ASP A 37 4.94 16.21 11.43
CA ASP A 37 4.19 16.25 12.68
C ASP A 37 5.07 15.84 13.88
N LEU A 38 5.91 14.81 13.75
CA LEU A 38 6.87 14.39 14.79
C LEU A 38 7.95 15.45 15.06
N LEU A 39 8.47 16.11 14.03
CA LEU A 39 9.45 17.19 14.16
C LEU A 39 8.84 18.41 14.88
N ALA A 40 7.58 18.75 14.59
CA ALA A 40 6.87 19.82 15.27
C ALA A 40 6.63 19.54 16.76
N ILE A 41 6.61 18.27 17.19
CA ILE A 41 6.55 17.90 18.62
C ILE A 41 7.89 18.17 19.32
N GLY A 42 9.01 17.98 18.62
CA GLY A 42 10.36 18.06 19.20
C GLY A 42 11.06 19.41 19.05
N THR A 43 10.53 20.33 18.25
CA THR A 43 11.19 21.60 17.91
C THR A 43 10.22 22.78 17.93
N GLU A 44 10.73 24.01 18.05
CA GLU A 44 9.95 25.25 17.88
C GLU A 44 9.71 25.60 16.40
N PHE A 45 9.69 24.59 15.53
CA PHE A 45 9.49 24.78 14.10
C PHE A 45 8.02 25.12 13.82
N GLU A 46 7.75 26.40 13.61
CA GLU A 46 6.43 26.87 13.17
C GLU A 46 6.28 26.69 11.66
N ILE A 47 5.47 25.71 11.27
CA ILE A 47 4.97 25.60 9.90
C ILE A 47 3.92 26.71 9.73
N SER A 48 3.96 27.47 8.63
CA SER A 48 2.90 28.44 8.28
C SER A 48 1.56 27.70 8.16
N GLN A 49 0.55 28.11 8.93
CA GLN A 49 -0.71 27.37 9.17
C GLN A 49 -0.58 26.01 9.89
N GLY A 50 0.59 25.72 10.45
CA GLY A 50 0.89 24.55 11.25
C GLY A 50 0.93 24.84 12.75
N PHE A 51 1.52 23.91 13.49
CA PHE A 51 1.32 23.77 14.93
C PHE A 51 1.91 24.95 15.73
N HIS A 52 1.06 25.73 16.43
CA HIS A 52 1.52 26.46 17.62
C HIS A 52 1.73 25.47 18.78
N THR A 53 2.90 25.56 19.40
CA THR A 53 3.53 24.64 20.37
C THR A 53 2.75 24.37 21.67
N THR A 54 1.60 25.01 21.90
CA THR A 54 0.79 24.84 23.11
C THR A 54 -0.24 23.70 23.04
N TRP A 55 -0.36 22.98 21.92
CA TRP A 55 -1.31 21.88 21.75
C TRP A 55 -0.86 20.56 22.40
N ARG A 56 -0.64 20.55 23.71
CA ARG A 56 -0.69 19.31 24.49
C ARG A 56 -2.16 18.97 24.73
N SER A 57 -2.77 18.25 23.79
CA SER A 57 -4.01 17.55 24.10
C SER A 57 -3.76 16.65 25.32
N HIS A 58 -4.78 16.44 26.16
CA HIS A 58 -4.66 15.59 27.34
C HIS A 58 -4.22 14.14 26.98
N GLN A 59 -4.30 13.78 25.70
CA GLN A 59 -3.94 12.48 25.13
C GLN A 59 -2.69 12.52 24.22
N TRP A 60 -1.78 13.49 24.39
CA TRP A 60 -0.58 13.61 23.54
C TRP A 60 0.23 12.31 23.40
N ARG A 61 0.24 11.45 24.42
CA ARG A 61 0.90 10.13 24.38
C ARG A 61 0.25 9.18 23.37
N ALA A 62 -1.08 9.22 23.25
CA ALA A 62 -1.82 8.39 22.31
C ALA A 62 -1.60 8.86 20.86
N PHE A 63 -1.57 10.17 20.63
CA PHE A 63 -1.22 10.75 19.32
C PHE A 63 0.23 10.42 18.93
N LEU A 64 1.20 10.60 19.83
CA LEU A 64 2.59 10.22 19.58
C LEU A 64 2.73 8.73 19.25
N THR A 65 2.00 7.86 19.94
CA THR A 65 2.00 6.43 19.64
C THR A 65 1.42 6.14 18.25
N SER A 66 0.33 6.82 17.88
CA SER A 66 -0.27 6.73 16.55
C SER A 66 0.70 7.11 15.45
N ASP A 67 1.39 8.25 15.61
CA ASP A 67 2.37 8.74 14.65
C ASP A 67 3.53 7.76 14.47
N ILE A 68 4.08 7.22 15.57
CA ILE A 68 5.16 6.23 15.51
C ILE A 68 4.71 4.97 14.75
N VAL A 69 3.54 4.42 15.09
CA VAL A 69 3.04 3.19 14.44
C VAL A 69 2.79 3.41 12.95
N ASN A 70 2.12 4.50 12.57
CA ASN A 70 1.88 4.83 11.17
C ASN A 70 3.18 5.12 10.40
N THR A 71 4.17 5.75 11.04
CA THR A 71 5.51 5.94 10.44
C THR A 71 6.14 4.60 10.07
N PHE A 72 6.15 3.63 10.99
CA PHE A 72 6.69 2.30 10.70
C PHE A 72 5.90 1.59 9.59
N ASP A 73 4.58 1.68 9.61
CA ASP A 73 3.70 1.06 8.61
C ASP A 73 3.97 1.62 7.20
N HIS A 74 4.07 2.94 7.06
CA HIS A 74 4.44 3.59 5.80
C HIS A 74 5.85 3.23 5.32
N ILE A 75 6.83 3.13 6.22
CA ILE A 75 8.20 2.72 5.88
C ILE A 75 8.19 1.30 5.29
N VAL A 76 7.58 0.35 5.99
CA VAL A 76 7.50 -1.05 5.54
C VAL A 76 6.81 -1.15 4.19
N MET A 77 5.67 -0.46 4.04
CA MET A 77 4.90 -0.50 2.80
C MET A 77 5.63 0.15 1.63
N CYS A 78 6.34 1.24 1.86
CA CYS A 78 7.15 1.92 0.85
C CYS A 78 8.30 1.03 0.36
N PHE A 79 9.11 0.47 1.28
CA PHE A 79 10.20 -0.43 0.91
C PHE A 79 9.70 -1.69 0.21
N PHE A 80 8.61 -2.29 0.69
CA PHE A 80 8.10 -3.51 0.08
C PHE A 80 7.50 -3.25 -1.31
N SER A 81 6.91 -2.08 -1.54
CA SER A 81 6.42 -1.66 -2.87
C SER A 81 7.57 -1.45 -3.86
N ILE A 82 8.67 -0.83 -3.43
CA ILE A 82 9.89 -0.69 -4.25
C ILE A 82 10.47 -2.07 -4.57
N PHE A 83 10.54 -2.97 -3.58
CA PHE A 83 10.99 -4.34 -3.81
C PHE A 83 10.10 -5.07 -4.83
N MET A 84 8.78 -4.92 -4.76
CA MET A 84 7.87 -5.54 -5.73
C MET A 84 8.05 -4.99 -7.14
N LEU A 85 8.36 -3.70 -7.32
CA LEU A 85 8.70 -3.13 -8.63
C LEU A 85 9.91 -3.82 -9.26
N ILE A 86 10.94 -4.10 -8.46
CA ILE A 86 12.11 -4.86 -8.88
C ILE A 86 11.68 -6.28 -9.30
N GLN A 87 10.90 -6.98 -8.46
CA GLN A 87 10.47 -8.36 -8.74
C GLN A 87 9.63 -8.51 -10.03
N VAL A 88 8.74 -7.56 -10.32
CA VAL A 88 7.95 -7.57 -11.58
C VAL A 88 8.84 -7.43 -12.83
N THR A 89 9.98 -6.75 -12.68
CA THR A 89 10.91 -6.45 -13.78
C THR A 89 11.83 -7.63 -14.06
N TYR A 90 12.32 -8.32 -13.03
CA TYR A 90 13.34 -9.38 -13.14
C TYR A 90 12.85 -10.76 -13.65
N GLN A 91 11.60 -10.90 -14.10
CA GLN A 91 11.06 -12.08 -14.80
C GLN A 91 11.15 -13.44 -14.06
N HIS A 92 11.70 -13.52 -12.84
CA HIS A 92 11.67 -14.73 -12.01
C HIS A 92 10.26 -14.97 -11.46
N PHE A 93 9.46 -15.62 -12.29
CA PHE A 93 8.02 -15.83 -12.10
C PHE A 93 7.64 -16.48 -10.77
N VAL A 94 8.37 -17.51 -10.33
CA VAL A 94 8.12 -18.21 -9.05
C VAL A 94 8.36 -17.29 -7.85
N MET A 95 9.46 -16.55 -7.86
CA MET A 95 9.79 -15.60 -6.79
C MET A 95 8.75 -14.48 -6.74
N TYR A 96 8.39 -13.94 -7.90
CA TYR A 96 7.37 -12.91 -8.00
C TYR A 96 6.01 -13.37 -7.45
N MET A 97 5.55 -14.58 -7.79
CA MET A 97 4.29 -15.12 -7.27
C MET A 97 4.29 -15.24 -5.73
N HIS A 98 5.38 -15.74 -5.15
CA HIS A 98 5.54 -15.89 -3.71
C HIS A 98 5.51 -14.53 -2.98
N TRP A 99 6.25 -13.56 -3.50
CA TRP A 99 6.30 -12.22 -2.92
C TRP A 99 5.00 -11.43 -3.14
N LEU A 100 4.32 -11.61 -4.26
CA LEU A 100 3.00 -11.01 -4.52
C LEU A 100 1.97 -11.46 -3.49
N LYS A 101 1.95 -12.76 -3.13
CA LYS A 101 1.05 -13.27 -2.08
C LYS A 101 1.31 -12.57 -0.74
N ARG A 102 2.59 -12.45 -0.34
CA ARG A 102 2.99 -11.77 0.90
C ARG A 102 2.67 -10.28 0.87
N PHE A 103 2.88 -9.63 -0.28
CA PHE A 103 2.54 -8.23 -0.49
C PHE A 103 1.06 -7.98 -0.29
N ILE A 104 0.18 -8.79 -0.88
CA ILE A 104 -1.28 -8.66 -0.69
C ILE A 104 -1.66 -8.77 0.79
N GLN A 105 -1.09 -9.74 1.51
CA GLN A 105 -1.36 -9.93 2.95
C GLN A 105 -0.93 -8.71 3.77
N LEU A 106 0.30 -8.23 3.57
CA LEU A 106 0.80 -7.05 4.28
C LEU A 106 0.04 -5.78 3.86
N PHE A 107 -0.37 -5.65 2.60
CA PHE A 107 -1.09 -4.49 2.12
C PHE A 107 -2.50 -4.40 2.73
N ILE A 108 -3.18 -5.53 2.96
CA ILE A 108 -4.45 -5.57 3.70
C ILE A 108 -4.24 -5.14 5.16
N VAL A 109 -3.18 -5.63 5.80
CA VAL A 109 -2.84 -5.24 7.19
C VAL A 109 -2.52 -3.76 7.28
N TYR A 110 -1.74 -3.23 6.34
CA TYR A 110 -1.43 -1.81 6.20
C TYR A 110 -2.71 -0.96 6.10
N ILE A 111 -3.63 -1.30 5.19
CA ILE A 111 -4.91 -0.60 5.03
C ILE A 111 -5.72 -0.61 6.35
N PHE A 112 -5.66 -1.72 7.09
CA PHE A 112 -6.35 -1.85 8.37
C PHE A 112 -5.73 -1.00 9.49
N ILE A 113 -4.40 -0.98 9.63
CA ILE A 113 -3.66 -0.24 10.67
C ILE A 113 -3.89 1.27 10.55
N GLU A 114 -3.39 1.90 9.49
CA GLU A 114 -4.33 2.38 8.50
C GLU A 114 -5.55 3.15 8.99
N PHE A 115 -6.66 2.51 8.65
CA PHE A 115 -7.99 2.87 9.02
C PHE A 115 -8.19 3.03 10.53
N CYS A 116 -7.67 2.12 11.35
CA CYS A 116 -7.84 2.18 12.81
C CYS A 116 -7.25 3.45 13.42
N PHE A 117 -6.00 3.78 13.09
CA PHE A 117 -5.32 4.96 13.64
C PHE A 117 -5.88 6.25 13.05
N SER A 118 -6.25 6.24 11.78
CA SER A 118 -6.90 7.39 11.16
C SER A 118 -8.27 7.65 11.78
N VAL A 119 -9.12 6.64 11.98
CA VAL A 119 -10.42 6.82 12.67
C VAL A 119 -10.22 7.30 14.11
N PHE A 120 -9.21 6.78 14.82
CA PHE A 120 -8.84 7.29 16.14
C PHE A 120 -8.53 8.79 16.06
N GLU A 121 -7.57 9.20 15.25
CA GLU A 121 -7.19 10.61 15.07
C GLU A 121 -8.40 11.46 14.63
N TYR A 122 -9.22 10.93 13.70
CA TYR A 122 -10.40 11.59 13.17
C TYR A 122 -11.60 11.70 14.11
N SER A 123 -11.64 10.89 15.16
CA SER A 123 -12.69 11.00 16.19
C SER A 123 -12.42 12.10 17.21
N TYR A 124 -11.16 12.50 17.40
CA TYR A 124 -10.78 13.51 18.40
C TYR A 124 -10.70 14.94 17.83
N TYR A 125 -11.18 15.18 16.59
CA TYR A 125 -11.10 16.49 15.92
C TYR A 125 -11.91 17.63 16.55
N GLY A 126 -12.87 17.33 17.44
CA GLY A 126 -13.57 18.36 18.20
C GLY A 126 -12.64 19.27 19.00
N MET A 127 -11.42 18.82 19.31
CA MET A 127 -10.39 19.60 20.02
C MET A 127 -9.47 20.44 19.13
N ASN A 128 -9.61 20.37 17.79
CA ASN A 128 -8.61 20.82 16.81
C ASN A 128 -9.14 21.87 15.82
N THR A 129 -10.18 22.62 16.20
CA THR A 129 -10.90 23.59 15.34
C THR A 129 -10.02 24.71 14.76
N PHE A 130 -8.85 25.00 15.33
CA PHE A 130 -7.88 25.97 14.80
C PHE A 130 -7.16 25.53 13.51
N ARG A 131 -7.40 24.30 13.02
CA ARG A 131 -6.60 23.63 11.97
C ARG A 131 -7.44 23.10 10.80
N LEU A 132 -8.66 23.62 10.64
CA LEU A 132 -9.69 23.05 9.76
C LEU A 132 -9.17 22.75 8.34
N ALA A 133 -8.41 23.65 7.72
CA ALA A 133 -7.93 23.48 6.35
C ALA A 133 -6.90 22.34 6.20
N TYR A 134 -5.86 22.32 7.04
CA TYR A 134 -4.83 21.27 7.04
C TYR A 134 -5.44 19.90 7.34
N VAL A 135 -6.33 19.85 8.34
CA VAL A 135 -7.04 18.63 8.75
C VAL A 135 -7.96 18.09 7.66
N VAL A 136 -8.75 18.96 7.02
CA VAL A 136 -9.64 18.54 5.94
C VAL A 136 -8.83 18.00 4.77
N TRP A 137 -7.69 18.63 4.45
CA TRP A 137 -6.83 18.15 3.39
C TRP A 137 -6.19 16.80 3.73
N THR A 138 -5.65 16.61 4.94
CA THR A 138 -5.05 15.31 5.34
C THR A 138 -6.11 14.21 5.38
N PHE A 139 -7.32 14.53 5.82
CA PHE A 139 -8.46 13.61 5.80
C PHE A 139 -8.82 13.17 4.38
N LEU A 140 -9.00 14.12 3.46
CA LEU A 140 -9.34 13.83 2.07
C LEU A 140 -8.22 13.06 1.36
N TYR A 141 -6.96 13.40 1.66
CA TYR A 141 -5.79 12.69 1.17
C TYR A 141 -5.79 11.24 1.64
N TRP A 142 -5.98 11.01 2.94
CA TRP A 142 -6.10 9.67 3.52
C TRP A 142 -7.27 8.90 2.89
N LEU A 143 -8.47 9.47 2.88
CA LEU A 143 -9.68 8.82 2.35
C LEU A 143 -9.51 8.41 0.88
N GLY A 144 -9.01 9.32 0.05
CA GLY A 144 -8.76 9.05 -1.36
C GLY A 144 -7.74 7.92 -1.54
N ARG A 145 -6.64 7.95 -0.77
CA ARG A 145 -5.62 6.89 -0.83
C ARG A 145 -6.16 5.54 -0.36
N THR A 146 -6.92 5.49 0.73
CA THR A 146 -7.51 4.26 1.27
C THR A 146 -8.46 3.62 0.26
N LEU A 147 -9.33 4.41 -0.39
CA LEU A 147 -10.24 3.91 -1.41
C LEU A 147 -9.48 3.33 -2.62
N VAL A 148 -8.45 4.03 -3.09
CA VAL A 148 -7.61 3.55 -4.19
C VAL A 148 -6.82 2.30 -3.79
N ASN A 149 -6.33 2.23 -2.55
CA ASN A 149 -5.64 1.05 -2.02
C ASN A 149 -6.56 -0.18 -1.96
N ILE A 150 -7.83 -0.02 -1.54
CA ILE A 150 -8.83 -1.09 -1.57
C ILE A 150 -9.05 -1.58 -3.00
N LEU A 151 -9.20 -0.68 -3.97
CA LEU A 151 -9.30 -1.05 -5.38
C LEU A 151 -8.06 -1.82 -5.86
N PHE A 152 -6.87 -1.39 -5.44
CA PHE A 152 -5.63 -2.08 -5.78
C PHE A 152 -5.50 -3.48 -5.17
N VAL A 153 -6.04 -3.71 -3.97
CA VAL A 153 -6.12 -5.07 -3.40
C VAL A 153 -6.88 -5.99 -4.36
N VAL A 154 -8.01 -5.54 -4.91
CA VAL A 154 -8.80 -6.32 -5.89
C VAL A 154 -7.98 -6.60 -7.16
N ILE A 155 -7.27 -5.60 -7.69
CA ILE A 155 -6.40 -5.74 -8.86
C ILE A 155 -5.29 -6.77 -8.62
N LEU A 156 -4.64 -6.72 -7.45
CA LEU A 156 -3.55 -7.63 -7.11
C LEU A 156 -4.05 -9.06 -6.90
N PHE A 157 -5.25 -9.24 -6.34
CA PHE A 157 -5.89 -10.56 -6.28
C PHE A 157 -6.18 -11.12 -7.68
N ALA A 158 -6.70 -10.30 -8.59
CA ALA A 158 -6.90 -10.71 -9.98
C ALA A 158 -5.58 -11.08 -10.67
N ARG A 159 -4.52 -10.29 -10.47
CA ARG A 159 -3.18 -10.61 -10.99
C ARG A 159 -2.63 -11.91 -10.42
N LYS A 160 -2.80 -12.16 -9.12
CA LYS A 160 -2.38 -13.41 -8.49
C LYS A 160 -3.10 -14.61 -9.11
N GLN A 161 -4.40 -14.52 -9.34
CA GLN A 161 -5.18 -15.59 -9.96
C GLN A 161 -4.71 -15.87 -11.39
N GLU A 162 -4.48 -14.81 -12.18
CA GLU A 162 -3.95 -14.92 -13.55
C GLU A 162 -2.60 -15.66 -13.59
N ILE A 163 -1.70 -15.34 -12.67
CA ILE A 163 -0.38 -16.00 -12.55
C ILE A 163 -0.55 -17.48 -12.25
N ILE A 164 -1.45 -17.86 -11.32
CA ILE A 164 -1.70 -19.27 -10.98
C ILE A 164 -2.19 -20.02 -12.23
N GLU A 165 -3.15 -19.47 -12.97
CA GLU A 165 -3.69 -20.08 -14.18
C GLU A 165 -2.66 -20.19 -15.32
N GLN A 166 -1.74 -19.24 -15.42
CA GLN A 166 -0.61 -19.32 -16.35
C GLN A 166 0.35 -20.44 -15.95
N THR A 167 0.67 -20.54 -14.65
CA THR A 167 1.54 -21.60 -14.09
C THR A 167 0.97 -22.99 -14.36
N GLU A 168 -0.32 -23.19 -14.08
CA GLU A 168 -0.97 -24.48 -14.29
C GLU A 168 -0.98 -24.88 -15.76
N ARG A 169 -1.19 -23.93 -16.66
CA ARG A 169 -1.12 -24.18 -18.11
C ARG A 169 0.28 -24.60 -18.52
N GLU A 170 1.32 -23.87 -18.11
CA GLU A 170 2.71 -24.21 -18.45
C GLU A 170 3.13 -25.58 -17.90
N LEU A 171 2.71 -25.93 -16.68
CA LEU A 171 2.96 -27.25 -16.09
C LEU A 171 2.26 -28.39 -16.85
N ARG A 172 1.03 -28.18 -17.32
CA ARG A 172 0.31 -29.16 -18.16
C ARG A 172 1.02 -29.38 -19.50
N PHE A 173 1.44 -28.31 -20.17
CA PHE A 173 2.19 -28.41 -21.43
C PHE A 173 3.57 -29.05 -21.24
N ALA A 174 4.27 -28.76 -20.14
CA ALA A 174 5.53 -29.42 -19.80
C ALA A 174 5.34 -30.93 -19.52
N GLY A 175 4.24 -31.32 -18.88
CA GLY A 175 3.86 -32.71 -18.65
C GLY A 175 3.51 -33.47 -19.93
N GLU A 176 2.79 -32.83 -20.86
CA GLU A 176 2.46 -33.40 -22.17
C GLU A 176 3.71 -33.56 -23.06
N LYS A 177 4.63 -32.58 -23.04
CA LYS A 177 5.90 -32.68 -23.77
C LYS A 177 6.80 -33.81 -23.26
N LYS A 178 6.76 -34.09 -21.94
CA LYS A 178 7.42 -35.26 -21.34
C LYS A 178 6.78 -36.59 -21.77
N ARG A 179 5.45 -36.63 -21.98
CA ARG A 179 4.76 -37.83 -22.50
C ARG A 179 5.09 -38.11 -23.96
N HIS A 180 5.21 -37.09 -24.80
CA HIS A 180 5.61 -37.27 -26.20
C HIS A 180 7.10 -37.66 -26.38
N GLY A 181 7.96 -37.35 -25.41
CA GLY A 181 9.37 -37.78 -25.39
C GLY A 181 9.59 -39.20 -24.85
N LEU A 182 8.56 -39.86 -24.31
CA LEU A 182 8.57 -41.26 -23.86
C LEU A 182 7.92 -42.20 -24.88
N GLY A 183 7.79 -41.75 -26.14
CA GLY A 183 7.63 -42.65 -27.28
C GLY A 183 8.96 -43.32 -27.59
N TYR A 184 9.31 -44.33 -26.79
CA TYR A 184 10.31 -45.33 -27.16
C TYR A 184 9.82 -46.10 -28.41
N ASN A 185 10.74 -46.22 -29.37
CA ASN A 185 10.91 -47.28 -30.38
C ASN A 185 9.71 -48.17 -30.73
#